data_AF-A0A3P7KYQ8-F1
#
_entry.id   AF-A0A3P7KYQ8-F1
#
_cell.length_a   1.000
_cell.length_b   1.000
_cell.length_c   1.000
_cell.angle_alpha   90.00
_cell.angle_beta   90.00
_cell.angle_gamma   90.00
#
_symmetry.space_group_name_H-M   'P 1'
#
loop_
_entity.id
_entity.type
_entity.pdbx_description
1 polymer ?
#
loop_
_entity_poly.entity_id
_entity_poly.type
_entity_poly.pdbx_seq_one_letter_code
_entity_poly.pdbx_strand_id
1 'polypeptide(L)'
;MPKERQLYSRADETRMWMFLYDQLRKGEPAAMEPRGLKIWKLYASENVGRSADSLNTRFRRNMMNQLYDANLPCHVMMYLYIRYQIPMDEDVKIAQLVKFRSCHRLELKFGIQITLKPSGVLKEFKQNRREDKCRVQ
;
A
#
# COMPACT_ATOMS: atom_id res chain seq x y z
N MET A 1 -35.98 -4.54 -2.65
CA MET A 1 -35.17 -4.25 -1.46
C MET A 1 -33.96 -3.41 -1.90
N PRO A 2 -33.80 -2.15 -1.48
CA PRO A 2 -32.55 -1.45 -1.72
C PRO A 2 -31.43 -2.17 -0.95
N LYS A 3 -30.41 -2.66 -1.66
CA LYS A 3 -29.19 -3.19 -1.02
C LYS A 3 -28.57 -2.04 -0.22
N GLU A 4 -28.53 -2.16 1.11
CA GLU A 4 -27.80 -1.22 1.96
C GLU A 4 -26.36 -1.07 1.46
N ARG A 5 -25.90 0.18 1.39
CA ARG A 5 -24.50 0.47 1.04
C ARG A 5 -23.62 0.03 2.19
N GLN A 6 -23.00 -1.14 2.06
CA GLN A 6 -22.01 -1.61 3.03
C GLN A 6 -20.80 -0.66 3.06
N LEU A 7 -20.47 -0.14 4.23
CA LEU A 7 -19.26 0.66 4.44
C LEU A 7 -18.03 -0.23 4.33
N TYR A 8 -16.93 0.27 3.77
CA TYR A 8 -15.65 -0.45 3.75
C TYR A 8 -14.87 -0.17 5.04
N SER A 9 -14.53 -1.23 5.75
CA SER A 9 -13.64 -1.22 6.90
C SER A 9 -12.17 -1.20 6.47
N ARG A 10 -11.27 -0.85 7.41
CA ARG A 10 -9.82 -0.99 7.19
C ARG A 10 -9.41 -2.45 6.93
N ALA A 11 -10.14 -3.41 7.50
CA ALA A 11 -9.91 -4.83 7.27
C ALA A 11 -10.27 -5.24 5.83
N ASP A 12 -11.33 -4.67 5.26
CA ASP A 12 -11.68 -4.88 3.84
C ASP A 12 -10.55 -4.39 2.92
N GLU A 13 -10.05 -3.18 3.16
CA GLU A 13 -8.96 -2.61 2.36
C GLU A 13 -7.67 -3.41 2.50
N THR A 14 -7.37 -3.90 3.70
CA THR A 14 -6.22 -4.78 3.94
C THR A 14 -6.33 -6.06 3.13
N ARG A 15 -7.51 -6.71 3.13
CA ARG A 15 -7.75 -7.91 2.30
C ARG A 15 -7.63 -7.62 0.81
N MET A 16 -8.16 -6.50 0.34
CA MET A 16 -8.04 -6.09 -1.06
C MET A 16 -6.58 -5.86 -1.46
N TRP A 17 -5.75 -5.26 -0.60
CA TRP A 17 -4.33 -5.09 -0.85
C TRP A 17 -3.56 -6.42 -0.84
N MET A 18 -3.85 -7.31 0.11
CA MET A 18 -3.26 -8.64 0.16
C MET A 18 -3.62 -9.46 -1.09
N PHE A 19 -4.86 -9.37 -1.56
CA PHE A 19 -5.27 -10.00 -2.80
C PHE A 19 -4.46 -9.49 -4.00
N LEU A 20 -4.29 -8.17 -4.14
CA LEU A 20 -3.44 -7.62 -5.21
C LEU A 20 -2.01 -8.13 -5.11
N TYR A 21 -1.44 -8.17 -3.91
CA TYR A 21 -0.12 -8.74 -3.66
C TYR A 21 -0.03 -10.19 -4.13
N ASP A 22 -0.96 -11.05 -3.72
CA ASP A 22 -0.96 -12.46 -4.09
C ASP A 22 -1.08 -12.66 -5.60
N GLN A 23 -1.95 -11.90 -6.25
CA GLN A 23 -2.14 -11.97 -7.71
C GLN A 23 -0.90 -11.47 -8.47
N LEU A 24 -0.23 -10.41 -7.99
CA LEU A 24 1.05 -9.99 -8.53
C LEU A 24 2.14 -11.06 -8.37
N ARG A 25 2.16 -11.76 -7.22
CA ARG A 25 3.11 -12.85 -6.96
C ARG A 25 2.86 -14.07 -7.85
N LYS A 26 1.61 -14.31 -8.24
CA LYS A 26 1.20 -15.35 -9.20
C LYS A 26 1.44 -14.95 -10.66
N GLY A 27 1.79 -13.69 -10.93
CA GLY A 27 1.98 -13.18 -12.28
C GLY A 27 0.67 -12.90 -13.03
N GLU A 28 -0.44 -12.72 -12.32
CA GLU A 28 -1.74 -12.41 -12.93
C GLU A 28 -1.67 -11.05 -13.65
N PRO A 29 -1.86 -11.01 -14.99
CA PRO A 29 -1.74 -9.77 -15.76
C PRO A 29 -2.71 -8.68 -15.29
N ALA A 30 -3.91 -9.04 -14.86
CA ALA A 30 -4.90 -8.07 -14.38
C ALA A 30 -4.44 -7.32 -13.11
N ALA A 31 -3.59 -7.93 -12.29
CA ALA A 31 -3.06 -7.31 -11.08
C ALA A 31 -1.99 -6.25 -11.36
N MET A 32 -1.40 -6.25 -12.57
CA MET A 32 -0.44 -5.22 -13.01
C MET A 32 -1.14 -3.86 -13.21
N GLU A 33 -2.44 -3.88 -13.52
CA GLU A 33 -3.26 -2.70 -13.75
C GLU A 33 -4.44 -2.65 -12.76
N PRO A 34 -4.18 -2.39 -11.46
CA PRO A 34 -5.20 -2.51 -10.42
C PRO A 34 -6.31 -1.44 -10.52
N ARG A 35 -6.17 -0.46 -11.41
CA ARG A 35 -7.24 0.51 -11.73
C ARG A 35 -8.24 -0.06 -12.75
N GLY A 36 -7.88 -1.13 -13.44
CA GLY A 36 -8.73 -1.85 -14.38
C GLY A 36 -9.78 -2.69 -13.65
N LEU A 37 -10.94 -2.88 -14.29
CA LEU A 37 -12.06 -3.60 -13.67
C LEU A 37 -11.83 -5.12 -13.59
N LYS A 38 -10.93 -5.67 -14.42
CA LYS A 38 -10.69 -7.13 -14.55
C LYS A 38 -10.31 -7.78 -13.21
N ILE A 39 -9.36 -7.19 -12.48
CA ILE A 39 -8.89 -7.74 -11.20
C ILE A 39 -9.98 -7.70 -10.12
N TRP A 40 -10.83 -6.68 -10.14
CA TRP A 40 -11.92 -6.54 -9.19
C TRP A 40 -13.10 -7.46 -9.50
N LYS A 41 -13.30 -7.83 -10.77
CA LYS A 41 -14.22 -8.92 -11.14
C LYS A 41 -13.73 -10.25 -10.58
N LEU A 42 -12.43 -10.54 -10.69
CA LEU A 42 -11.82 -11.73 -10.12
C LEU A 42 -11.97 -11.77 -8.59
N TYR A 43 -11.67 -10.65 -7.92
CA TYR A 43 -11.86 -10.54 -6.47
C TYR A 43 -13.32 -10.77 -6.06
N ALA A 44 -14.27 -10.15 -6.78
CA ALA A 44 -15.69 -10.27 -6.50
C ALA A 44 -16.24 -11.68 -6.75
N SER A 45 -15.65 -12.45 -7.67
CA SER A 45 -16.01 -13.87 -7.85
C SER A 45 -15.51 -14.75 -6.72
N GLU A 46 -14.36 -14.41 -6.12
CA GLU A 46 -13.80 -15.16 -4.98
C GLU A 46 -14.39 -14.71 -3.63
N ASN A 47 -14.89 -13.48 -3.54
CA ASN A 47 -15.42 -12.88 -2.32
C ASN A 47 -16.85 -12.34 -2.54
N VAL A 48 -17.83 -13.08 -2.05
CA VAL A 48 -19.25 -12.73 -2.15
C VAL A 48 -19.54 -11.52 -1.25
N GLY A 49 -19.96 -10.39 -1.83
CA GLY A 49 -20.51 -9.28 -1.04
C GLY A 49 -20.51 -7.91 -1.71
N ARG A 50 -19.65 -7.67 -2.71
CA ARG A 50 -19.53 -6.35 -3.36
C ARG A 50 -19.38 -6.47 -4.88
N SER A 51 -19.88 -5.47 -5.60
CA SER A 51 -19.67 -5.39 -7.04
C SER A 51 -18.25 -4.94 -7.38
N ALA A 52 -17.72 -5.40 -8.51
CA ALA A 52 -16.41 -5.00 -9.03
C ALA A 52 -16.27 -3.48 -9.17
N ASP A 53 -17.34 -2.77 -9.57
CA ASP A 53 -17.33 -1.32 -9.72
C ASP A 53 -17.21 -0.59 -8.38
N SER A 54 -17.87 -1.11 -7.33
CA SER A 54 -17.74 -0.58 -5.98
C SER A 54 -16.31 -0.73 -5.47
N LEU A 55 -15.73 -1.91 -5.67
CA LEU A 55 -14.35 -2.23 -5.28
C LEU A 55 -13.35 -1.33 -6.00
N ASN A 56 -13.48 -1.19 -7.31
CA ASN A 56 -12.61 -0.34 -8.12
C ASN A 56 -12.72 1.14 -7.70
N THR A 57 -13.94 1.62 -7.46
CA THR A 57 -14.17 2.99 -7.01
C THR A 57 -13.50 3.25 -5.65
N ARG A 58 -13.66 2.32 -4.70
CA ARG A 58 -12.99 2.41 -3.38
C ARG A 58 -11.48 2.41 -3.53
N PHE A 59 -10.95 1.51 -4.35
CA PHE A 59 -9.52 1.40 -4.59
C PHE A 59 -8.93 2.71 -5.14
N ARG A 60 -9.54 3.25 -6.21
CA ARG A 60 -9.07 4.46 -6.89
C ARG A 60 -9.15 5.71 -6.02
N ARG A 61 -10.21 5.86 -5.23
CA ARG A 61 -10.48 7.10 -4.48
C ARG A 61 -9.85 7.13 -3.09
N ASN A 62 -9.73 5.98 -2.44
CA ASN A 62 -9.33 5.92 -1.03
C ASN A 62 -8.02 5.15 -0.83
N MET A 63 -7.92 3.94 -1.39
CA MET A 63 -6.82 3.04 -1.05
C MET A 63 -5.49 3.47 -1.66
N MET A 64 -5.45 3.82 -2.94
CA MET A 64 -4.20 4.14 -3.67
C MET A 64 -3.37 5.22 -2.97
N ASN A 65 -4.02 6.26 -2.44
CA ASN A 65 -3.34 7.39 -1.80
C ASN A 65 -3.06 7.14 -0.31
N GLN A 66 -3.53 6.02 0.25
CA GLN A 66 -3.46 5.72 1.68
C GLN A 66 -2.80 4.36 1.95
N LEU A 67 -1.99 3.85 1.00
CA LEU A 67 -1.28 2.57 1.17
C LEU A 67 -0.43 2.55 2.45
N TYR A 68 0.14 3.68 2.87
CA TYR A 68 0.93 3.78 4.12
C TYR A 68 0.12 3.49 5.39
N ASP A 69 -1.20 3.76 5.38
CA ASP A 69 -2.11 3.52 6.50
C ASP A 69 -2.77 2.12 6.41
N ALA A 70 -2.48 1.36 5.35
CA ALA A 70 -2.93 -0.02 5.26
C ALA A 70 -2.24 -0.87 6.34
N ASN A 71 -2.99 -1.81 6.93
CA ASN A 71 -2.48 -2.71 7.95
C ASN A 71 -1.74 -3.90 7.31
N LEU A 72 -0.70 -3.59 6.52
CA LEU A 72 0.09 -4.57 5.78
C LEU A 72 1.47 -4.78 6.41
N PRO A 73 2.04 -6.00 6.30
CA PRO A 73 3.44 -6.23 6.62
C PRO A 73 4.37 -5.35 5.77
N CYS A 74 5.53 -4.97 6.33
CA CYS A 74 6.51 -4.10 5.67
C CYS A 74 6.86 -4.58 4.25
N HIS A 75 7.20 -5.87 4.11
CA HIS A 75 7.64 -6.42 2.83
C HIS A 75 6.54 -6.35 1.75
N VAL A 76 5.28 -6.59 2.12
CA VAL A 76 4.12 -6.46 1.23
C VAL A 76 3.95 -5.01 0.81
N MET A 77 3.98 -4.09 1.78
CA MET A 77 3.77 -2.68 1.52
C MET A 77 4.86 -2.10 0.60
N MET A 78 6.13 -2.38 0.87
CA MET A 78 7.25 -1.94 0.03
C MET A 78 7.15 -2.56 -1.37
N TYR A 79 6.79 -3.84 -1.48
CA TYR A 79 6.58 -4.50 -2.77
C TYR A 79 5.52 -3.78 -3.62
N LEU A 80 4.39 -3.42 -3.01
CA LEU A 80 3.30 -2.70 -3.69
C LEU A 80 3.73 -1.30 -4.13
N TYR A 81 4.45 -0.55 -3.28
CA TYR A 81 5.00 0.77 -3.65
C TYR A 81 5.93 0.69 -4.86
N ILE A 82 6.85 -0.29 -4.87
CA ILE A 82 7.76 -0.52 -6.01
C ILE A 82 6.95 -0.93 -7.24
N ARG A 83 6.07 -1.93 -7.11
CA ARG A 83 5.39 -2.52 -8.26
C ARG A 83 4.47 -1.53 -8.96
N TYR A 84 3.73 -0.74 -8.20
CA TYR A 84 2.78 0.24 -8.74
C TYR A 84 3.38 1.62 -8.95
N GLN A 85 4.68 1.80 -8.70
CA GLN A 85 5.39 3.08 -8.82
C GLN A 85 4.61 4.21 -8.14
N ILE A 86 4.03 3.92 -6.97
CA ILE A 86 3.21 4.90 -6.25
C ILE A 86 4.19 5.95 -5.71
N PRO A 87 4.02 7.24 -6.09
CA PRO A 87 4.83 8.29 -5.52
C PRO A 87 4.57 8.32 -4.01
N MET A 88 5.64 8.23 -3.24
CA MET A 88 5.60 8.62 -1.84
C MET A 88 5.73 10.13 -1.89
N ASP A 89 4.70 10.86 -1.44
CA ASP A 89 4.79 12.32 -1.38
C ASP A 89 6.10 12.72 -0.68
N GLU A 90 7.04 13.26 -1.45
CA GLU A 90 8.08 14.13 -0.92
C GLU A 90 7.36 15.45 -0.64
N ASP A 91 7.20 15.77 0.64
CA ASP A 91 6.75 17.09 1.09
C ASP A 91 7.79 18.15 0.68
N VAL A 92 7.84 18.51 -0.60
CA VAL A 92 8.64 19.61 -1.10
C VAL A 92 7.87 20.90 -0.82
N LYS A 93 8.27 21.54 0.29
CA LYS A 93 8.28 22.99 0.59
C LYS A 93 7.40 23.61 1.68
N ILE A 94 6.71 22.88 2.56
CA ILE A 94 6.22 23.49 3.82
C ILE A 94 6.39 22.56 5.01
N ALA A 95 7.62 22.38 5.50
CA ALA A 95 7.85 21.65 6.75
C ALA A 95 9.24 21.90 7.38
N GLN A 96 9.56 23.16 7.69
CA GLN A 96 10.29 23.41 8.95
C GLN A 96 9.37 23.16 10.17
N LEU A 97 8.10 22.78 9.99
CA LEU A 97 7.13 22.57 11.07
C LEU A 97 6.25 21.29 11.02
N VAL A 98 6.13 20.52 9.93
CA VAL A 98 5.42 19.20 9.95
C VAL A 98 6.02 18.22 8.93
N LYS A 99 7.08 17.51 9.33
CA LYS A 99 7.83 16.55 8.51
C LYS A 99 7.01 15.32 8.07
N PHE A 100 7.01 15.04 6.76
CA PHE A 100 6.97 13.73 6.10
C PHE A 100 5.88 12.75 6.57
N ARG A 101 4.70 12.75 5.93
CA ARG A 101 3.60 11.87 6.38
C ARG A 101 3.71 10.40 5.95
N SER A 102 4.20 10.07 4.77
CA SER A 102 4.18 8.68 4.29
C SER A 102 5.52 7.98 4.50
N CYS A 103 6.60 8.50 3.90
CA CYS A 103 7.93 7.92 4.00
C CYS A 103 8.40 7.79 5.46
N HIS A 104 8.44 8.90 6.21
CA HIS A 104 8.89 8.90 7.60
C HIS A 104 7.99 8.07 8.53
N ARG A 105 6.67 8.03 8.28
CA ARG A 105 5.80 7.09 9.02
C ARG A 105 6.18 5.65 8.76
N LEU A 106 6.53 5.28 7.53
CA LEU A 106 6.95 3.92 7.19
C LEU A 106 8.31 3.59 7.80
N GLU A 107 9.24 4.54 7.78
CA GLU A 107 10.55 4.42 8.44
C GLU A 107 10.39 4.18 9.94
N LEU A 108 9.56 4.98 10.62
CA LEU A 108 9.26 4.82 12.05
C LEU A 108 8.50 3.53 12.34
N LYS A 109 7.46 3.22 11.54
CA LYS A 109 6.58 2.07 11.74
C LYS A 109 7.33 0.75 11.60
N PHE A 110 8.29 0.68 10.68
CA PHE A 110 8.99 -0.55 10.34
C PHE A 110 10.46 -0.58 10.74
N GLY A 111 11.01 0.52 11.28
CA GLY A 111 12.43 0.62 11.59
C GLY A 111 13.31 0.47 10.34
N ILE A 112 12.91 1.11 9.25
CA ILE A 112 13.60 1.07 7.96
C ILE A 112 14.07 2.46 7.56
N GLN A 113 15.03 2.52 6.65
CA GLN A 113 15.43 3.73 5.94
C GLN A 113 15.03 3.60 4.48
N ILE A 114 14.33 4.60 3.94
CA ILE A 114 13.82 4.60 2.58
C ILE A 114 14.62 5.58 1.73
N THR A 115 15.06 5.13 0.56
CA THR A 115 15.64 5.98 -0.47
C THR A 115 14.65 6.13 -1.62
N LEU A 116 14.33 7.37 -2.00
CA LEU A 116 13.46 7.69 -3.12
C LEU A 116 14.27 8.03 -4.39
N LYS A 117 13.63 7.89 -5.56
CA LYS A 117 14.10 8.46 -6.82
C LYS A 117 13.76 9.95 -6.87
N PRO A 118 14.40 10.75 -7.74
CA PRO A 118 13.99 12.14 -7.99
C PRO A 118 12.52 12.32 -8.38
N SER A 119 11.86 11.26 -8.85
CA SER A 119 10.43 11.22 -9.16
C SER A 119 9.53 11.02 -7.92
N GLY A 120 10.06 10.97 -6.70
CA GLY A 120 9.33 10.68 -5.47
C GLY A 120 8.91 9.22 -5.28
N VAL A 121 9.39 8.30 -6.13
CA VAL A 121 9.03 6.87 -6.07
C VAL A 121 10.09 6.09 -5.30
N LEU A 122 9.68 5.07 -4.55
CA LEU A 122 10.59 4.17 -3.82
C LEU A 122 11.65 3.56 -4.75
N LYS A 123 12.93 3.81 -4.43
CA LYS A 123 14.08 3.24 -5.13
C LYS A 123 14.55 1.98 -4.41
N GLU A 124 14.83 2.11 -3.12
CA GLU A 124 15.36 1.06 -2.26
C GLU A 124 14.96 1.34 -0.81
N PHE A 125 14.98 0.30 0.03
CA PHE A 125 14.82 0.44 1.47
C PHE A 125 15.81 -0.49 2.17
N LYS A 126 16.29 -0.08 3.34
CA LYS A 126 17.19 -0.86 4.19
C LYS A 126 16.58 -0.98 5.58
N GLN A 127 16.61 -2.18 6.14
CA GLN A 127 16.22 -2.34 7.53
C GLN A 127 17.33 -1.78 8.41
N ASN A 128 16.97 -0.89 9.34
CA ASN A 128 17.91 -0.46 10.37
C ASN A 128 18.09 -1.66 11.30
N ARG A 129 19.08 -2.50 11.00
CA ARG A 129 19.65 -3.36 12.03
C ARG A 129 20.20 -2.40 13.06
N ARG A 130 19.49 -2.23 14.18
CA ARG A 130 20.16 -1.89 15.42
C ARG A 130 21.13 -3.04 15.63
N GLU A 131 22.39 -2.82 15.26
CA GLU A 131 23.46 -3.56 15.91
C GLU A 131 23.33 -3.20 17.38
N ASP A 132 22.65 -4.06 18.13
CA ASP A 132 22.81 -4.12 19.56
C ASP A 132 24.29 -4.48 19.78
N LYS A 133 25.15 -3.46 19.78
CA LYS A 133 26.45 -3.52 20.41
C LYS A 133 26.20 -3.58 21.91
N CYS A 134 25.70 -4.73 22.38
CA CYS A 134 25.95 -5.19 23.74
C CYS A 134 27.46 -5.42 23.85
N ARG A 135 28.16 -4.31 24.05
CA ARG A 135 29.48 -4.29 24.65
C ARG A 135 29.24 -4.57 26.13
N VAL A 136 29.32 -5.82 26.53
CA VAL A 136 29.55 -6.17 27.94
C VAL A 136 31.02 -6.55 28.02
N GLN A 137 31.73 -5.73 28.81
CA GLN A 137 33.13 -5.89 29.19
C GLN A 137 33.30 -7.14 30.04
#